data_AF-A0A6I2X0A2-F1
#
_entry.id   AF-A0A6I2X0A2-F1
#
_cell.length_a   1.000
_cell.length_b   1.000
_cell.length_c   1.000
_cell.angle_alpha   90.00
_cell.angle_beta   90.00
_cell.angle_gamma   90.00
#
_symmetry.space_group_name_H-M   'P 1'
#
loop_
_entity.id
_entity.type
_entity.pdbx_description
1 polymer ?
#
loop_
_entity_poly.entity_id
_entity_poly.type
_entity_poly.pdbx_seq_one_letter_code
_entity_poly.pdbx_strand_id
1 'polypeptide(L)'
;GPQPISIGSWTADVHLGPFTGTFWFLAKVLVFLYIYIWFRATLPRLRYDQLMNLGWKLLIPVALAWFMALAGLKVAQNAGWSGGAQALGMVVGAAVILACFGLLRMATRVSARVRAEEGAMF
;
A
#
# COMPACT_ATOMS: atom_id res chain seq x y z
N GLY A 1 22.88 2.42 -14.41
CA GLY A 1 22.87 3.73 -13.72
C GLY A 1 21.45 4.06 -13.27
N PRO A 2 21.23 5.15 -12.51
CA PRO A 2 19.88 5.62 -12.17
C PRO A 2 19.04 5.72 -13.44
N GLN A 3 17.95 4.96 -13.50
CA GLN A 3 17.20 4.83 -14.74
C GLN A 3 16.22 6.00 -14.93
N PRO A 4 16.08 6.49 -16.19
CA PRO A 4 14.97 7.35 -16.58
C PRO A 4 13.64 6.68 -16.27
N ILE A 5 12.60 7.48 -16.06
CA ILE A 5 11.27 6.94 -15.76
C ILE A 5 10.75 6.25 -17.02
N SER A 6 10.57 4.93 -16.94
CA SER A 6 10.01 4.12 -18.02
C SER A 6 8.61 3.63 -17.63
N ILE A 7 7.63 3.94 -18.47
CA ILE A 7 6.26 3.43 -18.36
C ILE A 7 5.96 2.69 -19.66
N GLY A 8 6.03 1.36 -19.62
CA GLY A 8 5.86 0.53 -20.81
C GLY A 8 6.94 0.81 -21.86
N SER A 9 6.55 1.27 -23.04
CA SER A 9 7.45 1.64 -24.14
C SER A 9 7.92 3.10 -24.10
N TRP A 10 7.40 3.91 -23.18
CA TRP A 10 7.78 5.32 -23.05
C TRP A 10 8.87 5.49 -22.00
N THR A 11 10.06 5.89 -22.46
CA THR A 11 11.17 6.29 -21.61
C THR A 11 11.27 7.81 -21.61
N ALA A 12 10.84 8.44 -20.52
CA ALA A 12 11.14 9.84 -20.29
C ALA A 12 12.61 9.94 -19.90
N ASP A 13 13.47 10.24 -20.87
CA ASP A 13 14.91 10.42 -20.64
C ASP A 13 15.37 11.83 -21.02
N VAL A 14 16.31 12.36 -20.24
CA VAL A 14 16.96 13.63 -20.49
C VAL A 14 18.42 13.31 -20.78
N HIS A 15 18.82 13.47 -22.04
CA HIS A 15 20.19 13.20 -22.51
C HIS A 15 21.14 14.31 -22.03
N LEU A 16 21.72 14.13 -20.83
CA LEU A 16 22.73 14.99 -20.22
C LEU A 16 24.11 14.30 -20.17
N GLY A 17 24.32 13.31 -21.04
CA GLY A 17 25.54 12.50 -21.08
C GLY A 17 25.79 11.77 -19.75
N PRO A 18 27.02 11.80 -19.18
CA PRO A 18 27.33 11.08 -17.95
C PRO A 18 26.54 11.55 -16.71
N PHE A 19 25.92 12.74 -16.77
CA PHE A 19 25.16 13.31 -15.64
C PHE A 19 23.68 12.91 -15.61
N THR A 20 23.17 12.23 -16.64
CA THR A 20 21.76 11.80 -16.71
C THR A 20 21.33 11.02 -15.47
N GLY A 21 22.19 10.13 -14.97
CA GLY A 21 21.90 9.35 -13.76
C GLY A 21 21.77 10.20 -12.50
N THR A 22 22.73 11.10 -12.27
CA THR A 22 22.72 12.00 -11.11
C THR A 22 21.52 12.94 -11.15
N PHE A 23 21.18 13.46 -12.33
CA PHE A 23 20.01 14.31 -12.52
C PHE A 23 18.72 13.59 -12.12
N TRP A 24 18.48 12.36 -12.62
CA TRP A 24 17.28 11.60 -12.28
C TRP A 24 17.20 11.19 -10.81
N PHE A 25 18.33 10.93 -10.17
CA PHE A 25 18.38 10.71 -8.72
C PHE A 25 17.99 11.99 -7.97
N LEU A 26 18.62 13.12 -8.31
CA LEU A 26 18.36 14.40 -7.66
C LEU A 26 16.90 14.86 -7.86
N ALA A 27 16.35 14.68 -9.05
CA ALA A 27 14.97 14.97 -9.36
C ALA A 27 13.99 14.18 -8.48
N LYS A 28 14.21 12.86 -8.34
CA LYS A 28 13.40 12.01 -7.44
C LYS A 28 13.50 12.51 -6.00
N VAL A 29 14.70 12.79 -5.51
CA VAL A 29 14.93 13.30 -4.14
C VAL A 29 14.21 14.63 -3.92
N LEU A 30 14.30 15.58 -4.86
CA LEU A 30 13.62 16.87 -4.77
C LEU A 30 12.10 16.71 -4.74
N VAL A 31 11.53 15.80 -5.54
CA VAL A 31 10.10 15.49 -5.50
C VAL A 31 9.69 14.89 -4.15
N PHE A 32 10.45 13.92 -3.62
CA PHE A 32 10.18 13.35 -2.30
C PHE A 32 10.29 14.40 -1.17
N LEU A 33 11.29 15.28 -1.24
CA LEU A 33 11.48 16.37 -0.28
C LEU A 33 10.32 17.36 -0.34
N TYR A 34 9.92 17.76 -1.54
CA TYR A 34 8.77 18.64 -1.75
C TYR A 34 7.49 18.04 -1.15
N ILE A 35 7.22 16.77 -1.44
CA ILE A 35 6.07 16.03 -0.89
C ILE A 35 6.15 15.98 0.64
N TYR A 36 7.32 15.72 1.22
CA TYR A 36 7.50 15.69 2.68
C TYR A 36 7.19 17.04 3.34
N ILE A 37 7.72 18.14 2.78
CA ILE A 37 7.46 19.50 3.27
C ILE A 37 5.98 19.84 3.12
N TRP A 38 5.38 19.47 1.98
CA TRP A 38 3.96 19.69 1.72
C TRP A 38 3.05 18.92 2.68
N PHE A 39 3.35 17.64 2.96
CA PHE A 39 2.62 16.86 3.97
C PHE A 39 2.76 17.44 5.37
N ARG A 40 3.94 17.93 5.75
CA ARG A 40 4.14 18.63 7.03
C ARG A 40 3.28 19.89 7.14
N ALA A 41 3.12 20.63 6.04
CA ALA A 41 2.31 21.85 6.01
C ALA A 41 0.80 21.59 6.02
N THR A 42 0.36 20.47 5.44
CA THR A 42 -1.08 20.16 5.24
C THR A 42 -1.69 19.27 6.34
N LEU A 43 -0.90 18.42 7.00
CA LEU A 43 -1.42 17.50 8.02
C LEU A 43 -1.54 18.19 9.39
N PRO A 44 -2.74 18.26 10.00
CA PRO A 44 -2.91 18.66 11.39
C PRO A 44 -2.17 17.66 12.30
N ARG A 45 -1.53 18.15 13.37
CA ARG A 45 -0.71 17.32 14.29
C ARG A 45 -1.52 16.10 14.77
N LEU A 46 -1.19 14.91 14.26
CA LEU A 46 -1.83 13.66 14.68
C LEU A 46 -1.28 13.22 16.03
N ARG A 47 -2.17 12.77 16.91
CA ARG A 47 -1.78 12.24 18.23
C ARG A 47 -1.07 10.89 18.04
N TYR A 48 -0.09 10.60 18.89
CA TYR A 48 0.65 9.32 18.86
C TYR A 48 -0.30 8.10 18.88
N ASP A 49 -1.35 8.17 19.69
CA ASP A 49 -2.36 7.11 19.79
C ASP A 49 -3.13 6.89 18.48
N GLN A 50 -3.34 7.94 17.67
CA GLN A 50 -4.00 7.81 16.37
C GLN A 50 -3.07 7.17 15.34
N LEU A 51 -1.78 7.51 15.37
CA LEU A 51 -0.76 6.88 14.52
C LEU A 51 -0.56 5.41 14.89
N MET A 52 -0.53 5.08 16.18
CA MET A 52 -0.42 3.71 16.68
C MET A 52 -1.64 2.88 16.26
N ASN A 53 -2.85 3.44 16.38
CA ASN A 53 -4.06 2.78 15.91
C ASN A 53 -4.05 2.59 14.39
N LEU A 54 -3.60 3.57 13.59
CA LEU A 54 -3.47 3.44 12.14
C LEU A 54 -2.45 2.36 11.76
N GLY A 55 -1.28 2.35 12.40
CA GLY A 55 -0.23 1.35 12.22
C GLY A 55 -0.72 -0.06 12.47
N TRP A 56 -1.17 -0.31 13.70
CA TRP A 56 -1.48 -1.66 14.14
C TRP A 56 -2.82 -2.19 13.66
N LYS A 57 -3.85 -1.33 13.53
CA LYS A 57 -5.19 -1.79 13.14
C LYS A 57 -5.46 -1.71 11.64
N LEU A 58 -4.71 -0.89 10.90
CA LEU A 58 -4.95 -0.70 9.47
C LEU A 58 -3.75 -1.07 8.60
N LEU A 59 -2.55 -0.54 8.88
CA LEU A 59 -1.39 -0.75 8.00
C LEU A 59 -0.91 -2.20 8.00
N ILE A 60 -0.78 -2.83 9.17
CA ILE A 60 -0.29 -4.22 9.28
C ILE A 60 -1.24 -5.22 8.59
N PRO A 61 -2.57 -5.21 8.85
CA PRO A 61 -3.48 -6.14 8.19
C PRO A 61 -3.53 -5.92 6.66
N VAL A 62 -3.51 -4.67 6.20
CA VAL A 62 -3.51 -4.34 4.77
C VAL A 62 -2.22 -4.80 4.09
N ALA A 63 -1.06 -4.55 4.71
CA ALA A 63 0.23 -4.97 4.16
C ALA A 63 0.32 -6.50 4.06
N LEU A 64 -0.15 -7.22 5.08
CA LEU A 64 -0.17 -8.69 5.08
C LEU A 64 -1.12 -9.24 4.02
N ALA A 65 -2.32 -8.68 3.91
CA ALA A 65 -3.29 -9.01 2.86
C ALA A 65 -2.70 -8.83 1.45
N TRP A 66 -2.05 -7.69 1.20
CA TRP A 66 -1.41 -7.40 -0.07
C TRP A 66 -0.24 -8.35 -0.36
N PHE A 67 0.57 -8.64 0.66
CA PHE A 67 1.67 -9.60 0.54
C PHE A 67 1.17 -11.01 0.19
N MET A 68 0.13 -11.49 0.87
CA MET A 68 -0.47 -12.79 0.56
C MET A 68 -1.05 -12.84 -0.86
N ALA A 69 -1.67 -11.76 -1.33
CA ALA A 69 -2.13 -11.65 -2.71
C ALA A 69 -0.96 -11.80 -3.69
N LEU A 70 0.08 -10.97 -3.56
CA LEU A 70 1.25 -10.99 -4.45
C LEU A 70 1.99 -12.33 -4.42
N ALA A 71 2.12 -12.95 -3.24
CA ALA A 71 2.73 -14.26 -3.10
C ALA A 71 1.92 -15.34 -3.84
N GLY A 72 0.59 -15.34 -3.69
CA GLY A 72 -0.30 -16.24 -4.43
C GLY A 72 -0.20 -16.05 -5.94
N LEU A 73 -0.14 -14.80 -6.41
CA LEU A 73 0.04 -14.47 -7.83
C LEU A 73 1.36 -15.01 -8.38
N LYS A 74 2.47 -14.81 -7.66
CA LYS A 74 3.77 -15.35 -8.07
C LYS A 74 3.77 -16.87 -8.14
N VAL A 75 3.13 -17.54 -7.20
CA VAL A 75 3.02 -19.01 -7.20
C VAL A 75 2.17 -19.51 -8.38
N ALA A 76 1.04 -18.86 -8.67
CA ALA A 76 0.19 -19.21 -9.81
C ALA A 76 0.90 -19.03 -11.16
N GLN A 77 1.76 -18.00 -11.29
CA GLN A 77 2.61 -17.80 -12.45
C GLN A 77 3.67 -18.91 -12.58
N ASN A 78 4.35 -19.26 -11.48
CA ASN A 78 5.37 -20.32 -11.48
C ASN A 78 4.79 -21.71 -11.81
N ALA A 79 3.53 -21.96 -11.45
CA ALA A 79 2.86 -23.25 -11.69
C ALA A 79 2.32 -23.42 -13.13
N GLY A 80 2.46 -22.41 -14.00
CA GLY A 80 2.06 -22.52 -15.41
C GLY A 80 0.55 -22.68 -15.63
N TRP A 81 -0.29 -22.25 -14.67
CA TRP A 81 -1.74 -22.33 -14.79
C TRP A 81 -2.21 -21.55 -16.02
N SER A 82 -3.18 -22.10 -16.77
CA SER A 82 -3.79 -21.42 -17.92
C SER A 82 -4.36 -20.06 -17.50
N GLY A 83 -4.29 -19.05 -18.37
CA GLY A 83 -4.65 -17.66 -18.03
C GLY A 83 -6.05 -17.51 -17.42
N GLY A 84 -7.01 -18.35 -17.82
CA GLY A 84 -8.35 -18.40 -17.23
C GLY A 84 -8.37 -18.93 -15.79
N ALA A 85 -7.60 -19.99 -15.50
CA ALA A 85 -7.46 -20.53 -14.14
C ALA A 85 -6.68 -19.57 -13.22
N GLN A 86 -5.68 -18.87 -13.76
CA GLN A 86 -4.99 -17.79 -13.04
C GLN A 86 -5.96 -16.67 -12.70
N ALA A 87 -6.67 -16.10 -13.68
CA ALA A 87 -7.62 -15.00 -13.46
C ALA A 87 -8.71 -15.36 -12.44
N LEU A 88 -9.25 -16.58 -12.50
CA LEU A 88 -10.23 -17.06 -11.52
C LEU A 88 -9.63 -17.17 -10.11
N GLY A 89 -8.40 -17.69 -9.99
CA GLY A 89 -7.65 -17.74 -8.74
C GLY A 89 -7.32 -16.35 -8.17
N MET A 90 -7.04 -15.36 -9.03
CA MET A 90 -6.81 -13.98 -8.62
C MET A 90 -8.09 -13.35 -8.08
N VAL A 91 -9.23 -13.57 -8.75
CA VAL A 91 -10.53 -13.03 -8.34
C VAL A 91 -10.98 -13.65 -7.03
N VAL A 92 -10.85 -14.97 -6.88
CA VAL A 92 -11.18 -15.67 -5.63
C VAL A 92 -10.24 -15.26 -4.50
N GLY A 93 -8.92 -15.18 -4.75
CA GLY A 93 -7.94 -14.72 -3.77
C GLY A 93 -8.19 -13.29 -3.33
N ALA A 94 -8.44 -12.37 -4.27
CA ALA A 94 -8.78 -10.98 -3.97
C ALA A 94 -10.11 -10.89 -3.21
N ALA A 95 -11.12 -11.68 -3.56
CA ALA A 95 -12.40 -11.71 -2.86
C ALA A 95 -12.26 -12.23 -1.41
N VAL A 96 -11.46 -13.28 -1.19
CA VAL A 96 -11.18 -13.82 0.15
C VAL A 96 -10.42 -12.79 0.99
N ILE A 97 -9.44 -12.11 0.40
CA ILE A 97 -8.66 -11.08 1.09
C ILE A 97 -9.52 -9.86 1.43
N LEU A 98 -10.39 -9.42 0.51
CA LEU A 98 -11.34 -8.34 0.75
C LEU A 98 -12.41 -8.71 1.79
N ALA A 99 -12.89 -9.95 1.77
CA ALA A 99 -13.81 -10.45 2.78
C ALA A 99 -13.15 -10.52 4.17
N CYS A 100 -11.92 -11.04 4.24
CA CYS A 100 -11.16 -11.10 5.48
C CYS A 100 -10.85 -9.69 6.02
N PHE A 101 -10.48 -8.76 5.14
CA PHE A 101 -10.29 -7.35 5.48
C PHE A 101 -11.59 -6.68 5.95
N GLY A 102 -12.72 -6.97 5.29
CA GLY A 102 -14.04 -6.49 5.67
C GLY A 102 -14.51 -7.00 7.04
N LEU A 103 -14.27 -8.29 7.33
CA LEU A 103 -14.56 -8.90 8.64
C LEU A 103 -13.69 -8.30 9.75
N LEU A 104 -12.40 -8.06 9.48
CA LEU A 104 -11.50 -7.37 10.41
C LEU A 104 -11.96 -5.92 10.67
N ARG A 105 -12.42 -5.22 9.63
CA ARG A 105 -13.01 -3.88 9.73
C ARG A 105 -14.34 -3.87 10.51
N MET A 106 -15.17 -4.90 10.36
CA MET A 106 -16.41 -5.06 11.14
C MET A 106 -16.11 -5.36 12.61
N ALA A 107 -15.19 -6.29 12.89
CA ALA A 107 -14.79 -6.66 14.26
C ALA A 107 -14.20 -5.46 15.03
N THR A 108 -13.40 -4.64 14.36
CA THR A 108 -12.86 -3.40 14.96
C THR A 108 -13.91 -2.32 15.19
N ARG A 109 -15.01 -2.30 14.41
CA ARG A 109 -16.15 -1.40 14.64
C ARG A 109 -17.07 -1.90 15.75
N VAL A 110 -17.30 -3.20 15.86
CA VAL A 110 -18.11 -3.82 16.93
C VAL A 110 -17.46 -3.62 18.29
N SER A 111 -16.14 -3.84 18.40
CA SER A 111 -15.40 -3.59 19.64
C SER A 111 -15.37 -2.11 20.05
N ALA A 112 -15.49 -1.18 19.11
CA ALA A 112 -15.64 0.24 19.42
C ALA A 112 -17.04 0.59 19.97
N ARG A 113 -18.09 -0.11 19.51
CA ARG A 113 -19.47 0.07 19.99
C ARG A 113 -19.67 -0.51 21.39
N VAL A 114 -19.17 -1.72 21.64
CA VAL A 114 -19.27 -2.38 22.95
C VAL A 114 -18.61 -1.55 24.05
N ARG A 115 -17.44 -0.94 23.77
CA ARG A 115 -16.77 -0.04 24.73
C ARG A 115 -17.56 1.25 25.03
N ALA A 116 -18.38 1.72 24.09
CA ALA A 116 -19.24 2.89 24.30
C ALA A 116 -20.45 2.55 25.17
N GLU A 117 -20.97 1.33 25.04
CA GLU A 117 -22.07 0.81 25.87
C GLU A 117 -21.58 0.50 27.28
N GLU A 118 -20.47 -0.23 27.43
CA GLU A 118 -19.86 -0.55 28.74
C GLU A 118 -19.40 0.70 29.50
N GLY A 119 -18.89 1.71 28.79
CA GLY A 119 -18.48 2.99 29.40
C GLY A 119 -19.64 3.90 29.82
N ALA A 120 -20.87 3.63 29.37
CA ALA A 120 -22.07 4.35 29.76
C ALA A 120 -22.83 3.71 30.94
N MET A 121 -22.38 2.52 31.40
CA MET A 121 -22.98 1.79 32.53
C MET A 121 -22.31 2.09 33.88
N PHE A 122 -21.33 3.00 33.92
CA PHE A 122 -20.66 3.52 35.11
C PHE A 122 -20.82 5.04 35.20
#